data_AF-A0A1L8DQT3-F1
#
_entry.id   AF-A0A1L8DQT3-F1
#
_cell.length_a   1.000
_cell.length_b   1.000
_cell.length_c   1.000
_cell.angle_alpha   90.00
_cell.angle_beta   90.00
_cell.angle_gamma   90.00
#
_symmetry.space_group_name_H-M   'P 1'
#
loop_
_entity.id
_entity.type
_entity.pdbx_description
1 polymer ?
#
loop_
_entity_poly.entity_id
_entity_poly.type
_entity_poly.pdbx_seq_one_letter_code
_entity_poly.pdbx_strand_id
1 'polypeptide(L)'
;PKWLPGQRRAFFESRIDSRTGLLGERYRWQNNTLAYDFASDVSKEQQDYIELALRTISSNTCLTFTKRTDEVDYVKVSTDSTGCSSHVGRQGGMQILYLMSGKLGEGCFRFGTVMHEFIHALGFYHTQSAYNRDEYVLIKWENIDENAKHNFDKQSNKTTTMFDLEYDYGSVMHYGSKGFSINGEDTIVPLQEGVVIGQREKISELDIRRLNKMYNCPN
;
A
#
# COMPACT_ATOMS: atom_id res chain seq x y z
N PRO A 1 -54.64 -0.66 -12.68
CA PRO A 1 -54.12 -0.66 -14.07
C PRO A 1 -52.91 0.27 -14.21
N LYS A 2 -51.79 -0.32 -14.66
CA LYS A 2 -50.68 0.26 -15.43
C LYS A 2 -49.90 1.45 -14.84
N TRP A 3 -48.64 1.13 -14.53
CA TRP A 3 -47.52 2.06 -14.51
C TRP A 3 -47.37 2.81 -15.85
N LEU A 4 -47.00 4.09 -15.77
CA LEU A 4 -46.20 4.76 -16.78
C LEU A 4 -44.97 5.42 -16.13
N PRO A 5 -43.82 5.45 -16.83
CA PRO A 5 -42.49 5.60 -16.24
C PRO A 5 -41.92 7.01 -16.45
N GLY A 6 -41.01 7.40 -15.57
CA GLY A 6 -40.11 8.53 -15.81
C GLY A 6 -40.39 9.73 -14.93
N GLN A 7 -39.98 9.64 -13.66
CA GLN A 7 -39.53 10.76 -12.85
C GLN A 7 -38.92 10.19 -11.56
N ARG A 8 -37.85 9.40 -11.70
CA ARG A 8 -36.97 9.15 -10.55
C ARG A 8 -36.06 10.36 -10.40
N ARG A 9 -36.33 11.11 -9.34
CA ARG A 9 -35.34 11.89 -8.58
C ARG A 9 -33.97 11.19 -8.58
N ALA A 10 -32.96 11.93 -9.01
CA ALA A 10 -31.63 12.00 -8.41
C ALA A 10 -30.93 13.15 -9.15
N PHE A 11 -31.01 14.39 -8.65
CA PHE A 11 -29.93 14.97 -7.85
C PHE A 11 -28.57 14.44 -8.31
N PHE A 12 -27.90 15.27 -9.10
CA PHE A 12 -26.52 15.14 -9.54
C PHE A 12 -25.68 14.28 -8.58
N GLU A 13 -25.14 13.19 -9.13
CA GLU A 13 -24.09 12.38 -8.52
C GLU A 13 -22.91 13.29 -8.14
N SER A 14 -22.89 13.82 -6.92
CA SER A 14 -21.62 14.16 -6.28
C SER A 14 -20.95 12.82 -5.97
N ARG A 15 -20.20 12.29 -6.92
CA ARG A 15 -19.22 11.23 -6.64
C ARG A 15 -18.22 11.82 -5.68
N ILE A 16 -18.46 11.58 -4.40
CA ILE A 16 -17.52 11.90 -3.33
C ILE A 16 -16.33 11.00 -3.58
N ASP A 17 -15.31 11.61 -4.18
CA ASP A 17 -13.99 11.01 -4.36
C ASP A 17 -13.43 10.62 -2.99
N SER A 18 -12.63 9.58 -2.99
CA SER A 18 -12.61 8.55 -1.97
C SER A 18 -11.21 7.92 -1.96
N ARG A 19 -10.78 7.16 -0.92
CA ARG A 19 -9.80 6.01 -0.96
C ARG A 19 -8.28 6.29 -0.67
N THR A 20 -7.26 5.38 -0.85
CA THR A 20 -5.95 5.34 -0.07
C THR A 20 -4.60 5.83 -0.66
N GLY A 21 -4.47 6.16 -1.96
CA GLY A 21 -3.23 6.65 -2.58
C GLY A 21 -3.09 8.17 -2.57
N LEU A 22 -1.91 8.73 -2.30
CA LEU A 22 -1.73 10.18 -2.13
C LEU A 22 -2.16 11.01 -3.36
N LEU A 23 -3.03 11.99 -3.15
CA LEU A 23 -3.51 12.89 -4.21
C LEU A 23 -2.47 13.93 -4.65
N GLY A 24 -1.65 14.42 -3.71
CA GLY A 24 -0.70 15.49 -3.99
C GLY A 24 0.42 15.04 -4.92
N GLU A 25 0.52 15.62 -6.11
CA GLU A 25 1.56 15.28 -7.10
C GLU A 25 2.99 15.47 -6.57
N ARG A 26 3.18 16.34 -5.58
CA ARG A 26 4.48 16.50 -4.90
C ARG A 26 5.01 15.19 -4.29
N TYR A 27 4.13 14.26 -3.92
CA TYR A 27 4.50 12.98 -3.34
C TYR A 27 4.79 11.90 -4.37
N ARG A 28 4.61 12.20 -5.66
CA ARG A 28 4.97 11.28 -6.75
C ARG A 28 6.45 11.39 -7.04
N TRP A 29 7.04 10.26 -7.43
CA TRP A 29 8.39 10.21 -7.95
C TRP A 29 8.45 10.81 -9.36
N GLN A 30 9.45 11.66 -9.62
CA GLN A 30 9.59 12.34 -10.90
C GLN A 30 9.91 11.35 -12.01
N ASN A 31 9.37 11.58 -13.21
CA ASN A 31 9.53 10.70 -14.38
C ASN A 31 9.16 9.23 -14.11
N ASN A 32 8.30 8.98 -13.11
CA ASN A 32 7.92 7.65 -12.66
C ASN A 32 9.12 6.80 -12.21
N THR A 33 10.23 7.44 -11.81
CA THR A 33 11.47 6.76 -11.41
C THR A 33 11.75 6.95 -9.93
N LEU A 34 11.78 5.84 -9.18
CA LEU A 34 12.24 5.81 -7.81
C LEU A 34 13.72 5.40 -7.79
N ALA A 35 14.59 6.36 -7.47
CA ALA A 35 16.00 6.08 -7.22
C ALA A 35 16.17 5.44 -5.83
N TYR A 36 17.02 4.42 -5.74
CA TYR A 36 17.29 3.71 -4.49
C TYR A 36 18.77 3.42 -4.27
N ASP A 37 19.17 3.26 -3.02
CA ASP A 37 20.51 2.84 -2.61
C ASP A 37 20.42 1.86 -1.44
N PHE A 38 21.46 1.05 -1.25
CA PHE A 38 21.54 0.08 -0.16
C PHE A 38 22.54 0.55 0.90
N ALA A 39 22.11 0.53 2.16
CA ALA A 39 23.03 0.66 3.27
C ALA A 39 23.98 -0.55 3.36
N SER A 40 25.10 -0.39 4.05
CA SER A 40 26.17 -1.40 4.12
C SER A 40 25.76 -2.71 4.81
N ASP A 41 24.66 -2.68 5.55
CA ASP A 41 24.11 -3.81 6.28
C ASP A 41 23.21 -4.70 5.41
N VAL A 42 22.86 -4.28 4.18
CA VAL A 42 22.07 -5.11 3.25
C VAL A 42 22.99 -6.05 2.48
N SER A 43 22.86 -7.36 2.69
CA SER A 43 23.70 -8.36 2.05
C SER A 43 23.47 -8.42 0.53
N LYS A 44 24.44 -8.91 -0.24
CA LYS A 44 24.29 -9.02 -1.71
C LYS A 44 23.08 -9.88 -2.11
N GLU A 45 22.84 -10.97 -1.40
CA GLU A 45 21.67 -11.84 -1.62
C GLU A 45 20.35 -11.09 -1.37
N GLN A 46 20.27 -10.29 -0.30
CA GLN A 46 19.12 -9.45 0.00
C GLN A 46 18.92 -8.35 -1.07
N GLN A 47 20.01 -7.72 -1.52
CA GLN A 47 19.95 -6.73 -2.60
C GLN A 47 19.37 -7.34 -3.88
N ASP A 48 19.86 -8.51 -4.31
CA ASP A 48 19.37 -9.19 -5.51
C ASP A 48 17.88 -9.58 -5.38
N TYR A 49 17.46 -9.99 -4.18
CA TYR A 49 16.06 -10.31 -3.90
C TYR A 49 15.15 -9.07 -3.93
N ILE A 50 15.62 -7.95 -3.37
CA ILE A 50 14.90 -6.67 -3.44
C ILE A 50 14.78 -6.21 -4.88
N GLU A 51 15.87 -6.25 -5.65
CA GLU A 51 15.87 -5.88 -7.07
C GLU A 51 14.89 -6.74 -7.89
N LEU A 52 14.74 -8.03 -7.57
CA LEU A 52 13.74 -8.90 -8.19
C LEU A 52 12.30 -8.48 -7.87
N ALA A 53 12.03 -8.08 -6.63
CA ALA A 53 10.72 -7.53 -6.24
C ALA A 53 10.42 -6.21 -6.98
N LEU A 54 11.41 -5.32 -7.11
CA LEU A 54 11.28 -4.07 -7.86
C LEU A 54 10.99 -4.33 -9.35
N ARG A 55 11.67 -5.31 -9.96
CA ARG A 55 11.38 -5.75 -11.34
C ARG A 55 9.98 -6.30 -11.51
N THR A 56 9.41 -6.92 -10.47
CA THR A 56 8.02 -7.40 -10.51
C THR A 56 7.04 -6.23 -10.57
N ILE A 57 7.29 -5.15 -9.83
CA ILE A 57 6.48 -3.93 -9.92
C ILE A 57 6.64 -3.26 -11.29
N SER A 58 7.88 -3.08 -11.76
CA SER A 58 8.15 -2.38 -13.03
C SER A 58 7.73 -3.16 -14.27
N SER A 59 7.65 -4.50 -14.22
CA SER A 59 7.13 -5.30 -15.33
C SER A 59 5.61 -5.22 -15.50
N ASN A 60 4.89 -4.76 -14.47
CA ASN A 60 3.44 -4.61 -14.48
C ASN A 60 2.98 -3.15 -14.53
N THR A 61 3.93 -2.21 -14.48
CA THR A 61 3.65 -0.78 -14.42
C THR A 61 4.63 0.00 -15.30
N CYS A 62 4.42 1.31 -15.43
CA CYS A 62 5.41 2.21 -16.05
C CYS A 62 6.45 2.76 -15.06
N LEU A 63 6.44 2.27 -13.82
CA LEU A 63 7.40 2.68 -12.80
C LEU A 63 8.77 2.08 -13.08
N THR A 64 9.80 2.89 -12.90
CA THR A 64 11.19 2.47 -13.02
C THR A 64 11.88 2.58 -11.67
N PHE A 65 12.79 1.64 -11.38
CA PHE A 65 13.63 1.67 -10.20
C PHE A 65 15.09 1.68 -10.62
N THR A 66 15.85 2.67 -10.18
CA THR A 66 17.25 2.84 -10.56
C THR A 66 18.14 2.88 -9.33
N LYS A 67 19.32 2.27 -9.41
CA LYS A 67 20.36 2.53 -8.42
C LYS A 67 20.74 4.00 -8.52
N ARG A 68 20.74 4.66 -7.37
CA ARG A 68 21.08 6.07 -7.25
C ARG A 68 22.51 6.32 -7.74
N THR A 69 22.67 7.43 -8.45
CA THR A 69 23.97 8.04 -8.75
C THR A 69 24.11 9.35 -8.00
N ASP A 70 23.30 10.33 -8.36
CA ASP A 70 23.37 11.74 -7.95
C ASP A 70 22.01 12.33 -7.61
N GLU A 71 20.94 11.53 -7.68
CA GLU A 71 19.60 11.95 -7.33
C GLU A 71 19.54 12.43 -5.86
N VAL A 72 18.93 13.60 -5.66
CA VAL A 72 18.72 14.18 -4.33
C VAL A 72 17.66 13.40 -3.57
N ASP A 73 16.58 13.05 -4.24
CA ASP A 73 15.47 12.29 -3.69
C ASP A 73 15.69 10.82 -3.98
N TYR A 74 15.75 9.98 -2.95
CA TYR A 74 15.93 8.54 -3.11
C TYR A 74 15.54 7.77 -1.85
N VAL A 75 15.28 6.48 -2.03
CA VAL A 75 15.08 5.54 -0.93
C VAL A 75 16.41 4.90 -0.55
N LYS A 76 16.82 5.01 0.72
CA LYS A 76 17.93 4.23 1.27
C LYS A 76 17.38 3.02 2.01
N VAL A 77 17.65 1.81 1.50
CA VAL A 77 17.19 0.58 2.14
C VAL A 77 18.20 0.15 3.20
N SER A 78 17.71 -0.20 4.39
CA SER A 78 18.51 -0.73 5.50
C SER A 78 17.79 -1.88 6.20
N THR A 79 18.57 -2.78 6.77
CA THR A 79 18.11 -3.90 7.60
C THR A 79 18.26 -3.68 9.10
N ASP A 80 18.93 -2.59 9.49
CA ASP A 80 19.15 -2.18 10.89
C ASP A 80 17.88 -1.57 11.49
N SER A 81 16.93 -2.45 11.83
CA SER A 81 15.63 -2.11 12.38
C SER A 81 14.99 -3.31 13.08
N THR A 82 13.90 -3.07 13.81
CA THR A 82 13.11 -4.10 14.50
C THR A 82 11.81 -4.47 13.76
N GLY A 83 11.62 -3.97 12.54
CA GLY A 83 10.43 -4.22 11.73
C GLY A 83 10.61 -3.80 10.27
N CYS A 84 9.52 -3.81 9.51
CA CYS A 84 9.49 -3.34 8.13
C CYS A 84 8.70 -2.03 8.10
N SER A 85 9.23 -1.00 7.44
CA SER A 85 8.53 0.27 7.32
C SER A 85 9.10 1.14 6.20
N SER A 86 8.25 2.04 5.72
CA SER A 86 8.57 2.98 4.65
C SER A 86 7.72 4.24 4.79
N HIS A 87 8.26 5.38 4.35
CA HIS A 87 7.47 6.59 4.21
C HIS A 87 6.45 6.44 3.07
N VAL A 88 5.27 7.07 3.22
CA VAL A 88 4.24 7.04 2.18
C VAL A 88 4.49 8.15 1.15
N GLY A 89 4.95 7.76 -0.03
CA GLY A 89 5.29 8.67 -1.13
C GLY A 89 6.70 9.26 -1.05
N ARG A 90 7.07 10.05 -2.05
CA ARG A 90 8.31 10.84 -2.08
C ARG A 90 8.25 11.97 -1.04
N GLN A 91 9.19 11.98 -0.11
CA GLN A 91 9.28 13.01 0.94
C GLN A 91 10.18 14.20 0.56
N GLY A 92 11.11 13.99 -0.39
CA GLY A 92 12.19 14.91 -0.69
C GLY A 92 13.45 14.59 0.12
N GLY A 93 14.62 14.66 -0.51
CA GLY A 93 15.88 14.18 0.04
C GLY A 93 15.94 12.65 0.20
N MET A 94 16.90 12.18 1.00
CA MET A 94 17.00 10.77 1.39
C MET A 94 15.86 10.41 2.34
N GLN A 95 15.12 9.35 2.01
CA GLN A 95 14.17 8.71 2.91
C GLN A 95 14.56 7.25 3.15
N ILE A 96 14.53 6.81 4.40
CA ILE A 96 14.92 5.45 4.76
C ILE A 96 13.73 4.48 4.57
N LEU A 97 14.02 3.28 4.09
CA LEU A 97 13.11 2.14 4.06
C LEU A 97 13.76 1.00 4.83
N TYR A 98 13.04 0.50 5.83
CA TYR A 98 13.53 -0.55 6.71
C TYR A 98 12.95 -1.91 6.33
N LEU A 99 13.84 -2.91 6.27
CA LEU A 99 13.51 -4.32 6.16
C LEU A 99 14.32 -5.08 7.20
N MET A 100 13.80 -5.26 8.43
CA MET A 100 14.47 -5.99 9.50
C MET A 100 15.22 -7.22 8.98
N SER A 101 16.49 -7.32 9.38
CA SER A 101 17.37 -8.40 8.95
C SER A 101 16.75 -9.78 9.18
N GLY A 102 16.86 -10.64 8.18
CA GLY A 102 16.24 -11.96 8.19
C GLY A 102 16.55 -12.77 6.94
N LYS A 103 16.06 -14.02 6.92
CA LYS A 103 16.17 -14.93 5.78
C LYS A 103 15.23 -14.52 4.65
N LEU A 104 15.64 -14.77 3.41
CA LEU A 104 14.77 -14.62 2.25
C LEU A 104 13.51 -15.49 2.39
N GLY A 105 12.35 -14.94 2.02
CA GLY A 105 11.05 -15.60 2.16
C GLY A 105 10.42 -15.52 3.55
N GLU A 106 11.09 -14.93 4.54
CA GLU A 106 10.60 -14.80 5.92
C GLU A 106 10.58 -13.34 6.37
N GLY A 107 9.77 -13.02 7.39
CA GLY A 107 9.72 -11.68 7.98
C GLY A 107 9.56 -10.56 6.94
N CYS A 108 10.46 -9.56 7.00
CA CYS A 108 10.52 -8.45 6.05
C CYS A 108 10.99 -8.84 4.65
N PHE A 109 11.63 -10.00 4.50
CA PHE A 109 12.10 -10.53 3.23
C PHE A 109 11.14 -11.56 2.60
N ARG A 110 9.88 -11.63 3.05
CA ARG A 110 8.81 -12.19 2.22
C ARG A 110 8.68 -11.35 0.95
N PHE A 111 8.51 -11.99 -0.20
CA PHE A 111 8.49 -11.30 -1.49
C PHE A 111 7.45 -10.17 -1.56
N GLY A 112 6.22 -10.45 -1.12
CA GLY A 112 5.17 -9.44 -1.04
C GLY A 112 5.42 -8.36 0.01
N THR A 113 6.13 -8.65 1.11
CA THR A 113 6.51 -7.62 2.10
C THR A 113 7.51 -6.63 1.52
N VAL A 114 8.49 -7.09 0.74
CA VAL A 114 9.40 -6.15 0.06
C VAL A 114 8.61 -5.24 -0.89
N MET A 115 7.72 -5.80 -1.71
CA MET A 115 6.86 -5.00 -2.59
C MET A 115 5.94 -4.05 -1.81
N HIS A 116 5.41 -4.47 -0.66
CA HIS A 116 4.58 -3.64 0.22
C HIS A 116 5.28 -2.36 0.64
N GLU A 117 6.53 -2.46 1.14
CA GLU A 117 7.29 -1.29 1.60
C GLU A 117 7.64 -0.34 0.44
N PHE A 118 7.89 -0.86 -0.75
CA PHE A 118 8.09 -0.02 -1.93
C PHE A 118 6.78 0.60 -2.44
N ILE A 119 5.64 -0.08 -2.32
CA ILE A 119 4.33 0.51 -2.64
C ILE A 119 3.96 1.64 -1.68
N HIS A 120 4.34 1.53 -0.40
CA HIS A 120 4.34 2.68 0.50
C HIS A 120 5.20 3.83 -0.05
N ALA A 121 6.46 3.57 -0.39
CA ALA A 121 7.35 4.60 -0.95
C ALA A 121 6.79 5.24 -2.22
N LEU A 122 5.99 4.51 -2.99
CA LEU A 122 5.30 4.99 -4.19
C LEU A 122 4.04 5.81 -3.91
N GLY A 123 3.54 5.85 -2.67
CA GLY A 123 2.49 6.78 -2.23
C GLY A 123 1.18 6.16 -1.79
N PHE A 124 1.15 4.86 -1.47
CA PHE A 124 -0.08 4.20 -1.00
C PHE A 124 -0.08 3.93 0.49
N TYR A 125 -1.17 4.30 1.16
CA TYR A 125 -1.46 3.83 2.51
C TYR A 125 -2.03 2.41 2.49
N HIS A 126 -2.15 1.80 3.67
CA HIS A 126 -2.77 0.49 3.83
C HIS A 126 -4.24 0.46 3.39
N THR A 127 -4.67 -0.68 2.85
CA THR A 127 -6.02 -0.86 2.30
C THR A 127 -7.09 -0.73 3.39
N GLN A 128 -6.86 -1.26 4.60
CA GLN A 128 -7.81 -1.14 5.72
C GLN A 128 -7.96 0.29 6.27
N SER A 129 -7.11 1.22 5.84
CA SER A 129 -7.23 2.63 6.16
C SER A 129 -8.05 3.39 5.13
N ALA A 130 -8.68 2.72 4.16
CA ALA A 130 -9.61 3.39 3.25
C ALA A 130 -10.75 4.08 4.02
N TYR A 131 -11.14 5.29 3.64
CA TYR A 131 -12.21 6.05 4.27
C TYR A 131 -13.57 5.30 4.34
N ASN A 132 -13.86 4.43 3.36
CA ASN A 132 -15.04 3.58 3.27
C ASN A 132 -14.79 2.12 3.69
N ARG A 133 -13.66 1.82 4.33
CA ARG A 133 -13.32 0.45 4.76
C ARG A 133 -14.42 -0.21 5.60
N ASP A 134 -15.22 0.57 6.33
CA ASP A 134 -16.31 0.05 7.18
C ASP A 134 -17.46 -0.59 6.36
N GLU A 135 -17.52 -0.38 5.04
CA GLU A 135 -18.41 -1.12 4.13
C GLU A 135 -17.91 -2.54 3.82
N TYR A 136 -16.64 -2.84 4.13
CA TYR A 136 -15.94 -4.06 3.71
C TYR A 136 -15.38 -4.87 4.88
N VAL A 137 -14.94 -4.20 5.95
CA VAL A 137 -14.34 -4.82 7.13
C VAL A 137 -14.88 -4.19 8.40
N LEU A 138 -15.03 -5.00 9.44
CA LEU A 138 -15.26 -4.57 10.81
C LEU A 138 -13.93 -4.49 11.56
N ILE A 139 -13.68 -3.38 12.24
CA ILE A 139 -12.55 -3.25 13.17
C ILE A 139 -13.00 -3.58 14.59
N LYS A 140 -12.34 -4.56 15.20
CA LYS A 140 -12.53 -4.98 16.59
C LYS A 140 -11.57 -4.21 17.49
N TRP A 141 -11.91 -2.95 17.78
CA TRP A 141 -11.08 -2.02 18.54
C TRP A 141 -10.67 -2.53 19.92
N GLU A 142 -11.51 -3.37 20.53
CA GLU A 142 -11.28 -4.04 21.81
C GLU A 142 -10.12 -5.05 21.79
N ASN A 143 -9.76 -5.57 20.61
CA ASN A 143 -8.67 -6.54 20.44
C ASN A 143 -7.33 -5.87 20.09
N ILE A 144 -7.30 -4.55 19.87
CA ILE A 144 -6.12 -3.81 19.37
C ILE A 144 -5.34 -3.22 20.53
N ASP A 145 -4.00 -3.28 20.45
CA ASP A 145 -3.11 -2.56 21.37
C ASP A 145 -3.44 -1.06 21.37
N GLU A 146 -3.69 -0.50 22.55
CA GLU A 146 -4.07 0.90 22.72
C GLU A 146 -3.09 1.86 22.01
N ASN A 147 -1.80 1.57 22.08
CA ASN A 147 -0.76 2.39 21.44
C ASN A 147 -0.73 2.22 19.92
N ALA A 148 -1.36 1.18 19.37
CA ALA A 148 -1.37 0.88 17.94
C ALA A 148 -2.71 1.23 17.25
N LYS A 149 -3.73 1.69 17.98
CA LYS A 149 -5.05 2.03 17.41
C LYS A 149 -4.98 3.04 16.26
N HIS A 150 -4.06 3.99 16.32
CA HIS A 150 -3.85 4.97 15.26
C HIS A 150 -3.48 4.34 13.90
N ASN A 151 -2.94 3.12 13.87
CA ASN A 151 -2.66 2.39 12.62
C ASN A 151 -3.94 1.95 11.88
N PHE A 152 -5.09 1.99 12.56
CA PHE A 152 -6.40 1.66 12.01
C PHE A 152 -7.21 2.91 11.67
N ASP A 153 -6.63 4.09 11.82
CA ASP A 153 -7.28 5.34 11.43
C ASP A 153 -7.55 5.36 9.94
N LYS A 154 -8.73 5.87 9.60
CA LYS A 154 -9.16 6.02 8.21
C LYS A 154 -8.48 7.24 7.61
N GLN A 155 -7.95 7.09 6.41
CA GLN A 155 -7.42 8.19 5.62
C GLN A 155 -8.55 9.12 5.17
N SER A 156 -8.23 10.42 5.07
CA SER A 156 -9.19 11.40 4.58
C SER A 156 -9.37 11.27 3.08
N ASN A 157 -10.63 11.29 2.64
CA ASN A 157 -10.97 11.36 1.23
C ASN A 157 -10.54 12.68 0.54
N LYS A 158 -10.05 13.66 1.31
CA LYS A 158 -9.46 14.89 0.79
C LYS A 158 -7.99 14.74 0.37
N THR A 159 -7.31 13.70 0.85
CA THR A 159 -5.86 13.53 0.67
C THR A 159 -5.49 12.25 -0.07
N THR A 160 -6.45 11.33 -0.28
CA THR A 160 -6.16 9.97 -0.74
C THR A 160 -7.18 9.43 -1.78
N THR A 161 -6.76 8.52 -2.70
CA THR A 161 -7.60 7.85 -3.73
C THR A 161 -7.27 6.39 -4.16
N MET A 162 -8.25 5.62 -4.65
CA MET A 162 -8.18 4.25 -5.23
C MET A 162 -8.32 4.36 -6.74
N PHE A 163 -8.46 5.57 -7.29
CA PHE A 163 -8.57 5.78 -8.73
C PHE A 163 -9.75 5.01 -9.36
N ASP A 164 -10.94 5.08 -8.75
CA ASP A 164 -12.15 4.39 -9.21
C ASP A 164 -12.05 2.86 -9.28
N LEU A 165 -11.35 2.29 -8.31
CA LEU A 165 -11.23 0.84 -8.13
C LEU A 165 -11.87 0.43 -6.80
N GLU A 166 -12.41 -0.79 -6.78
CA GLU A 166 -13.08 -1.39 -5.62
C GLU A 166 -12.12 -1.65 -4.46
N TYR A 167 -12.66 -2.01 -3.29
CA TYR A 167 -11.87 -2.47 -2.16
C TYR A 167 -11.22 -3.81 -2.47
N ASP A 168 -9.95 -3.97 -2.12
CA ASP A 168 -9.19 -5.15 -2.47
C ASP A 168 -8.71 -5.89 -1.21
N TYR A 169 -9.48 -6.90 -0.81
CA TYR A 169 -9.11 -7.79 0.28
C TYR A 169 -7.79 -8.54 0.04
N GLY A 170 -7.48 -8.82 -1.24
CA GLY A 170 -6.26 -9.49 -1.66
C GLY A 170 -5.05 -8.57 -1.82
N SER A 171 -5.22 -7.28 -1.59
CA SER A 171 -4.14 -6.28 -1.71
C SER A 171 -2.97 -6.64 -0.81
N VAL A 172 -1.75 -6.54 -1.35
CA VAL A 172 -0.54 -6.68 -0.54
C VAL A 172 -0.46 -5.59 0.54
N MET A 173 -1.16 -4.47 0.34
CA MET A 173 -1.28 -3.34 1.26
C MET A 173 -2.32 -3.54 2.35
N HIS A 174 -3.06 -4.65 2.38
CA HIS A 174 -4.02 -4.93 3.44
C HIS A 174 -3.33 -5.55 4.66
N TYR A 175 -3.72 -5.18 5.87
CA TYR A 175 -3.31 -5.87 7.10
C TYR A 175 -3.90 -7.29 7.19
N GLY A 176 -3.21 -8.17 7.92
CA GLY A 176 -3.77 -9.45 8.34
C GLY A 176 -4.83 -9.27 9.42
N SER A 177 -5.67 -10.29 9.59
CA SER A 177 -6.82 -10.23 10.53
C SER A 177 -6.40 -9.96 11.98
N LYS A 178 -5.18 -10.36 12.38
CA LYS A 178 -4.66 -10.24 13.75
C LYS A 178 -3.66 -9.08 13.93
N GLY A 179 -3.63 -8.12 13.02
CA GLY A 179 -2.70 -6.98 13.12
C GLY A 179 -2.84 -6.29 14.48
N PHE A 180 -1.73 -6.12 15.21
CA PHE A 180 -1.69 -5.47 16.53
C PHE A 180 -2.65 -6.05 17.58
N SER A 181 -3.00 -7.34 17.47
CA SER A 181 -3.87 -8.03 18.43
C SER A 181 -3.18 -8.20 19.79
N ILE A 182 -3.89 -7.91 20.89
CA ILE A 182 -3.40 -8.11 22.27
C ILE A 182 -3.77 -9.46 22.88
N ASN A 183 -4.71 -10.17 22.27
CA ASN A 183 -5.28 -11.41 22.81
C ASN A 183 -5.23 -12.57 21.79
N GLY A 184 -4.63 -12.36 20.62
CA GLY A 184 -4.55 -13.36 19.56
C GLY A 184 -5.85 -13.52 18.76
N GLU A 185 -6.89 -12.76 19.08
CA GLU A 185 -8.14 -12.69 18.33
C GLU A 185 -8.04 -11.70 17.16
N ASP A 186 -8.98 -11.79 16.22
CA ASP A 186 -9.00 -10.91 15.05
C ASP A 186 -9.30 -9.45 15.43
N THR A 187 -8.51 -8.53 14.90
CA THR A 187 -8.69 -7.07 14.94
C THR A 187 -9.40 -6.55 13.70
N ILE A 188 -9.31 -7.27 12.58
CA ILE A 188 -10.00 -6.95 11.32
C ILE A 188 -10.78 -8.17 10.84
N VAL A 189 -12.09 -8.01 10.66
CA VAL A 189 -12.98 -9.07 10.19
C VAL A 189 -13.64 -8.65 8.88
N PRO A 190 -13.39 -9.34 7.74
CA PRO A 190 -14.12 -9.11 6.50
C PRO A 190 -15.63 -9.30 6.69
N LEU A 191 -16.43 -8.39 6.13
CA LEU A 191 -17.89 -8.52 6.13
C LEU A 191 -18.38 -9.53 5.09
N GLN A 192 -17.59 -9.78 4.06
CA GLN A 192 -17.84 -10.83 3.08
C GLN A 192 -17.32 -12.18 3.60
N GLU A 193 -18.19 -13.17 3.64
CA GLU A 193 -17.87 -14.52 4.13
C GLU A 193 -16.83 -15.22 3.24
N GLY A 194 -15.92 -15.99 3.86
CA GLY A 194 -14.90 -16.78 3.17
C GLY A 194 -13.70 -15.99 2.64
N VAL A 195 -13.67 -14.67 2.83
CA VAL A 195 -12.56 -13.82 2.40
C VAL A 195 -11.38 -13.90 3.38
N VAL A 196 -10.17 -14.05 2.84
CA VAL A 196 -8.90 -14.01 3.58
C VAL A 196 -8.17 -12.71 3.26
N ILE A 197 -7.60 -12.07 4.29
CA ILE A 197 -6.87 -10.79 4.19
C ILE A 197 -5.42 -10.91 4.68
N GLY A 198 -4.56 -10.00 4.22
CA GLY A 198 -3.20 -9.83 4.75
C GLY A 198 -2.13 -10.72 4.13
N GLN A 199 -2.37 -11.24 2.92
CA GLN A 199 -1.35 -11.98 2.18
C GLN A 199 -0.09 -11.12 1.95
N ARG A 200 1.08 -11.78 1.90
CA ARG A 200 2.40 -11.17 1.63
C ARG A 200 3.17 -11.97 0.56
N GLU A 201 2.44 -12.57 -0.37
CA GLU A 201 2.99 -13.40 -1.45
C GLU A 201 3.26 -12.58 -2.70
N LYS A 202 2.31 -11.75 -3.13
CA LYS A 202 2.37 -11.02 -4.40
C LYS A 202 1.57 -9.72 -4.39
N ILE A 203 1.86 -8.82 -5.33
CA ILE A 203 1.00 -7.68 -5.65
C ILE A 203 -0.29 -8.18 -6.30
N SER A 204 -1.44 -7.59 -5.94
CA SER A 204 -2.71 -7.92 -6.57
C SER A 204 -2.86 -7.20 -7.92
N GLU A 205 -3.82 -7.65 -8.74
CA GLU A 205 -4.18 -6.94 -9.97
C GLU A 205 -4.69 -5.52 -9.69
N LEU A 206 -5.43 -5.33 -8.60
CA LEU A 206 -5.92 -4.00 -8.22
C LEU A 206 -4.81 -3.12 -7.67
N ASP A 207 -3.79 -3.65 -7.00
CA ASP A 207 -2.58 -2.89 -6.61
C ASP A 207 -1.87 -2.36 -7.86
N ILE A 208 -1.66 -3.21 -8.88
CA ILE A 208 -1.06 -2.83 -10.17
C ILE A 208 -1.90 -1.74 -10.84
N ARG A 209 -3.22 -1.92 -10.96
CA ARG A 209 -4.10 -0.95 -11.59
C ARG A 209 -4.12 0.39 -10.86
N ARG A 210 -4.04 0.38 -9.52
CA ARG A 210 -3.92 1.61 -8.71
C ARG A 210 -2.62 2.34 -9.00
N LEU A 211 -1.49 1.63 -9.02
CA LEU A 211 -0.19 2.22 -9.37
C LEU A 211 -0.22 2.83 -10.78
N ASN A 212 -0.75 2.08 -11.76
CA ASN A 212 -0.84 2.54 -13.14
C ASN A 212 -1.70 3.80 -13.29
N LYS A 213 -2.83 3.86 -12.59
CA LYS A 213 -3.66 5.07 -12.58
C LYS A 213 -2.99 6.23 -11.84
N MET A 214 -2.32 5.97 -10.71
CA MET A 214 -1.61 7.01 -9.95
C MET A 214 -0.49 7.66 -10.76
N TYR A 215 0.28 6.85 -11.49
CA TYR A 215 1.43 7.29 -12.25
C TYR A 215 1.14 7.54 -13.74
N ASN A 216 -0.15 7.58 -14.11
CA ASN A 216 -0.63 7.82 -15.47
C ASN A 216 0.09 6.94 -16.51
N CYS A 217 0.25 5.65 -16.20
CA CYS A 217 0.90 4.73 -17.09
C CYS A 217 0.10 4.58 -18.40
N PRO A 218 0.78 4.45 -19.55
CA PRO A 218 0.09 4.20 -20.81
C PRO A 218 -0.66 2.87 -20.75
N ASN A 219 -1.85 2.85 -21.34
CA ASN A 219 -2.68 1.65 -21.50
C ASN A 219 -2.07 0.69 -22.51
#